data_AF-A0A9W4TPZ6-F1
#
_entry.id   AF-A0A9W4TPZ6-F1
#
_cell.length_a   1.000
_cell.length_b   1.000
_cell.length_c   1.000
_cell.angle_alpha   90.00
_cell.angle_beta   90.00
_cell.angle_gamma   90.00
#
_symmetry.space_group_name_H-M   'P 1'
#
loop_
_entity.id
_entity.type
_entity.pdbx_description
1 polymer ?
#
loop_
_entity_poly.entity_id
_entity_poly.type
_entity_poly.pdbx_seq_one_letter_code
_entity_poly.pdbx_strand_id
1 'polypeptide(L)'
;MKKILFIALILFPFSVLAHAPQFANYPVTEIYSGINHSAIPNQYYDNSFSERQAALENEKVNYAGHYIIYTKQCGKDCITTYITDVKTGQDIASLGNAYKRDKQYPQFSIEHKSDSNLLIISNPNPYPAPPPPYSKNKEKIQSVTLAYWMINQGKLLRLNYYDFHQIEQNKADFDQYCKELNKDKPFRGTSDFLCIYPNKTIKDIHEKLKKHSSIRHFLKYPLPKIGKTRSYVFKNDGDDLGISYEWFFHNNLKIIINQLSVGKTIYNITQNNDIITVQIHTEQKHNKINFYK
;
A
#
# COMPACT_ATOMS: atom_id res chain seq x y z
N MET A 1 -51.43 36.44 12.18
CA MET A 1 -50.93 35.16 12.79
C MET A 1 -50.82 34.16 11.64
N LYS A 2 -49.74 33.46 11.29
CA LYS A 2 -48.43 33.11 11.86
C LYS A 2 -47.41 33.10 10.69
N LYS A 3 -46.22 33.66 10.88
CA LYS A 3 -45.09 33.51 9.94
C LYS A 3 -44.47 32.13 10.19
N ILE A 4 -44.47 31.24 9.20
CA ILE A 4 -43.79 29.94 9.29
C ILE A 4 -42.34 30.17 8.89
N LEU A 5 -41.45 30.10 9.87
CA LEU A 5 -40.00 30.19 9.73
C LEU A 5 -39.48 28.83 9.24
N PHE A 6 -39.04 28.74 7.98
CA PHE A 6 -38.32 27.57 7.48
C PHE A 6 -36.88 27.62 8.01
N ILE A 7 -36.57 26.80 9.03
CA ILE A 7 -35.22 26.59 9.52
C ILE A 7 -34.51 25.67 8.52
N ALA A 8 -33.54 26.22 7.81
CA ALA A 8 -32.62 25.46 6.97
C ALA A 8 -31.70 24.60 7.85
N LEU A 9 -31.99 23.31 7.94
CA LEU A 9 -31.12 22.32 8.57
C LEU A 9 -29.93 22.04 7.64
N ILE A 10 -28.85 22.80 7.79
CA ILE A 10 -27.58 22.54 7.11
C ILE A 10 -26.99 21.27 7.71
N LEU A 11 -27.30 20.12 7.09
CA LEU A 11 -26.60 18.86 7.33
C LEU A 11 -25.18 19.01 6.76
N PHE A 12 -24.23 19.37 7.62
CA PHE A 12 -22.80 19.24 7.31
C PHE A 12 -22.48 17.75 7.11
N PRO A 13 -22.06 17.31 5.90
CA PRO A 13 -21.49 15.98 5.77
C PRO A 13 -20.11 16.02 6.43
N PHE A 14 -20.00 15.43 7.62
CA PHE A 14 -18.71 15.10 8.23
C PHE A 14 -17.96 14.20 7.26
N SER A 15 -17.03 14.81 6.52
CA SER A 15 -16.16 14.08 5.60
C SER A 15 -15.18 13.26 6.43
N VAL A 16 -15.49 11.99 6.66
CA VAL A 16 -14.55 11.04 7.25
C VAL A 16 -13.46 10.76 6.22
N LEU A 17 -12.44 11.62 6.18
CA LEU A 17 -11.17 11.30 5.56
C LEU A 17 -10.57 10.13 6.34
N ALA A 18 -10.25 9.02 5.66
CA ALA A 18 -9.46 7.95 6.24
C ALA A 18 -8.11 8.54 6.70
N HIS A 19 -8.00 8.77 8.02
CA HIS A 19 -6.79 9.33 8.63
C HIS A 19 -5.66 8.29 8.58
N ALA A 20 -4.42 8.76 8.51
CA ALA A 20 -3.25 7.90 8.64
C ALA A 20 -3.37 7.03 9.91
N PRO A 21 -3.01 5.73 9.85
CA PRO A 21 -3.02 4.86 11.03
C PRO A 21 -2.33 5.52 12.22
N GLN A 22 -3.03 5.58 13.35
CA GLN A 22 -2.52 6.15 14.60
C GLN A 22 -2.24 5.01 15.58
N PHE A 23 -1.18 5.11 16.37
CA PHE A 23 -0.82 4.09 17.38
C PHE A 23 -1.99 3.72 18.30
N ALA A 24 -2.79 4.70 18.72
CA ALA A 24 -3.95 4.49 19.59
C ALA A 24 -5.02 3.54 19.02
N ASN A 25 -5.04 3.33 17.70
CA ASN A 25 -5.99 2.43 17.05
C ASN A 25 -5.53 0.96 17.04
N TYR A 26 -4.30 0.68 17.48
CA TYR A 26 -3.70 -0.65 17.48
C TYR A 26 -3.16 -1.03 18.86
N PRO A 27 -3.96 -0.93 19.94
CA PRO A 27 -3.46 -1.18 21.28
C PRO A 27 -3.00 -2.63 21.45
N VAL A 28 -2.06 -2.84 22.38
CA VAL A 28 -1.75 -4.17 22.94
C VAL A 28 -2.50 -4.36 24.25
N THR A 29 -2.84 -5.61 24.56
CA THR A 29 -3.54 -5.95 25.81
C THR A 29 -2.60 -6.14 26.99
N GLU A 30 -1.31 -6.40 26.72
CA GLU A 30 -0.29 -6.69 27.73
C GLU A 30 1.06 -6.14 27.27
N ILE A 31 1.84 -5.61 28.21
CA ILE A 31 3.26 -5.30 28.03
C ILE A 31 4.04 -6.25 28.92
N TYR A 32 4.89 -7.04 28.29
CA TYR A 32 5.78 -7.98 28.96
C TYR A 32 6.83 -7.25 29.80
N SER A 33 6.90 -7.62 31.07
CA SER A 33 7.85 -7.09 32.05
C SER A 33 8.75 -8.18 32.65
N GLY A 34 8.75 -9.37 32.06
CA GLY A 34 9.58 -10.49 32.51
C GLY A 34 11.01 -10.40 31.99
N ILE A 35 11.83 -11.39 32.34
CA ILE A 35 13.19 -11.52 31.84
C ILE A 35 13.13 -12.02 30.40
N ASN A 36 13.78 -11.30 29.48
CA ASN A 36 13.89 -11.70 28.09
C ASN A 36 14.52 -13.11 27.98
N HIS A 37 13.92 -13.97 27.16
CA HIS A 37 14.49 -15.29 26.87
C HIS A 37 15.79 -15.16 26.08
N SER A 38 16.71 -16.09 26.29
CA SER A 38 17.93 -16.20 25.47
C SER A 38 17.58 -16.45 24.00
N ALA A 39 18.44 -15.97 23.10
CA ALA A 39 18.35 -16.23 21.69
C ALA A 39 18.33 -17.76 21.41
N ILE A 40 17.45 -18.21 20.51
CA ILE A 40 17.41 -19.62 20.08
C ILE A 40 18.40 -19.84 18.93
N PRO A 41 19.42 -20.72 19.05
CA PRO A 41 20.32 -21.04 17.96
C PRO A 41 19.54 -21.44 16.70
N ASN A 42 19.83 -20.81 15.57
CA ASN A 42 19.18 -21.16 14.31
C ASN A 42 20.23 -21.69 13.33
N GLN A 43 20.12 -22.98 13.02
CA GLN A 43 21.02 -23.72 12.11
C GLN A 43 21.18 -23.08 10.71
N TYR A 44 20.27 -22.18 10.30
CA TYR A 44 20.35 -21.48 9.01
C TYR A 44 20.90 -20.05 9.11
N TYR A 45 20.94 -19.44 10.30
CA TYR A 45 21.26 -18.02 10.52
C TYR A 45 22.24 -17.79 11.67
N ASP A 46 23.13 -18.75 11.93
CA ASP A 46 24.05 -18.76 13.09
C ASP A 46 24.87 -17.46 13.24
N ASN A 47 25.16 -16.78 12.13
CA ASN A 47 25.84 -15.48 12.09
C ASN A 47 25.01 -14.30 12.67
N SER A 48 23.87 -14.55 13.31
CA SER A 48 23.03 -13.55 13.99
C SER A 48 23.02 -13.71 15.49
N PHE A 49 23.52 -14.84 15.99
CA PHE A 49 23.23 -15.29 17.33
C PHE A 49 23.73 -14.29 18.37
N SER A 50 24.99 -13.85 18.25
CA SER A 50 25.62 -12.92 19.18
C SER A 50 24.93 -11.56 19.23
N GLU A 51 24.56 -11.00 18.08
CA GLU A 51 23.92 -9.69 18.00
C GLU A 51 22.50 -9.74 18.54
N ARG A 52 21.77 -10.82 18.24
CA ARG A 52 20.43 -11.02 18.79
C ARG A 52 20.49 -11.26 20.29
N GLN A 53 21.44 -12.07 20.76
CA GLN A 53 21.65 -12.31 22.19
C GLN A 53 21.95 -10.99 22.90
N ALA A 54 22.85 -10.18 22.34
CA ALA A 54 23.14 -8.85 22.87
C ALA A 54 21.91 -7.93 22.86
N ALA A 55 21.08 -7.96 21.81
CA ALA A 55 19.85 -7.19 21.77
C ALA A 55 18.85 -7.64 22.85
N LEU A 56 18.66 -8.96 23.03
CA LEU A 56 17.80 -9.52 24.09
C LEU A 56 18.30 -9.22 25.50
N GLU A 57 19.61 -9.08 25.71
CA GLU A 57 20.20 -8.74 27.02
C GLU A 57 20.11 -7.25 27.34
N ASN A 58 20.22 -6.38 26.32
CA ASN A 58 20.45 -4.96 26.53
C ASN A 58 19.28 -4.06 26.11
N GLU A 59 18.41 -4.52 25.22
CA GLU A 59 17.27 -3.72 24.75
C GLU A 59 16.02 -3.94 25.59
N LYS A 60 15.30 -2.85 25.85
CA LYS A 60 13.98 -2.89 26.46
C LYS A 60 12.95 -3.23 25.40
N VAL A 61 11.91 -3.97 25.79
CA VAL A 61 10.69 -4.13 24.99
C VAL A 61 10.21 -2.75 24.53
N ASN A 62 10.24 -2.54 23.23
CA ASN A 62 9.96 -1.24 22.63
C ASN A 62 8.84 -1.32 21.60
N TYR A 63 8.40 -2.52 21.20
CA TYR A 63 7.36 -2.69 20.21
C TYR A 63 6.32 -3.75 20.64
N ALA A 64 5.05 -3.44 20.41
CA ALA A 64 3.93 -4.39 20.45
C ALA A 64 3.92 -5.29 21.69
N GLY A 65 4.21 -4.71 22.85
CA GLY A 65 4.07 -5.33 24.17
C GLY A 65 5.17 -6.32 24.53
N HIS A 66 5.82 -6.99 23.58
CA HIS A 66 6.83 -8.01 23.89
C HIS A 66 7.85 -8.24 22.76
N TYR A 67 8.10 -7.21 21.95
CA TYR A 67 9.11 -7.26 20.91
C TYR A 67 10.21 -6.23 21.11
N ILE A 68 11.40 -6.61 20.70
CA ILE A 68 12.53 -5.70 20.45
C ILE A 68 12.74 -5.56 18.94
N ILE A 69 13.15 -4.37 18.54
CA ILE A 69 13.54 -4.06 17.16
C ILE A 69 15.01 -3.67 17.16
N TYR A 70 15.84 -4.51 16.55
CA TYR A 70 17.27 -4.26 16.45
C TYR A 70 17.75 -4.37 15.00
N THR A 71 18.86 -3.70 14.70
CA THR A 71 19.43 -3.65 13.35
C THR A 71 20.85 -4.17 13.37
N LYS A 72 21.19 -5.05 12.42
CA LYS A 72 22.55 -5.57 12.28
C LYS A 72 23.07 -5.54 10.85
N GLN A 73 24.38 -5.63 10.71
CA GLN A 73 25.07 -5.77 9.43
C GLN A 73 24.74 -7.13 8.79
N CYS A 74 24.30 -7.17 7.53
CA CYS A 74 24.01 -8.42 6.79
C CYS A 74 25.04 -8.74 5.70
N GLY A 75 26.12 -7.95 5.63
CA GLY A 75 27.14 -7.98 4.59
C GLY A 75 27.85 -6.63 4.49
N LYS A 76 28.87 -6.50 3.64
CA LYS A 76 29.77 -5.32 3.60
C LYS A 76 29.04 -3.96 3.49
N ASP A 77 27.94 -3.94 2.74
CA ASP A 77 27.20 -2.72 2.43
C ASP A 77 25.70 -2.86 2.70
N CYS A 78 25.30 -3.74 3.63
CA CYS A 78 23.90 -3.89 3.99
C CYS A 78 23.65 -4.01 5.49
N ILE A 79 22.51 -3.49 5.92
CA ILE A 79 21.92 -3.70 7.24
C ILE A 79 20.53 -4.33 7.09
N THR A 80 20.15 -5.14 8.06
CA THR A 80 18.83 -5.75 8.18
C THR A 80 18.27 -5.44 9.55
N THR A 81 17.02 -5.00 9.61
CA THR A 81 16.29 -4.81 10.86
C THR A 81 15.44 -6.05 11.14
N TYR A 82 15.53 -6.56 12.37
CA TYR A 82 14.84 -7.74 12.84
C TYR A 82 13.83 -7.37 13.94
N ILE A 83 12.81 -8.21 14.08
CA ILE A 83 11.83 -8.12 15.15
C ILE A 83 11.86 -9.44 15.92
N THR A 84 12.26 -9.37 17.18
CA THR A 84 12.45 -10.54 18.05
C THR A 84 11.42 -10.54 19.17
N ASP A 85 10.79 -11.69 19.37
CA ASP A 85 9.89 -11.93 20.49
C ASP A 85 10.71 -12.21 21.75
N VAL A 86 10.59 -11.35 22.77
CA VAL A 86 11.36 -11.53 24.01
C VAL A 86 10.83 -12.68 24.88
N LYS A 87 9.60 -13.14 24.66
CA LYS A 87 9.03 -14.29 25.37
C LYS A 87 9.60 -15.62 24.88
N THR A 88 10.20 -15.64 23.69
CA THR A 88 10.74 -16.87 23.07
C THR A 88 12.20 -16.76 22.68
N GLY A 89 12.75 -15.56 22.51
CA GLY A 89 14.09 -15.34 21.97
C GLY A 89 14.20 -15.59 20.46
N GLN A 90 13.06 -15.69 19.76
CA GLN A 90 13.00 -15.99 18.34
C GLN A 90 12.76 -14.72 17.49
N ASP A 91 13.45 -14.63 16.35
CA ASP A 91 13.10 -13.65 15.31
C ASP A 91 11.83 -14.09 14.59
N ILE A 92 10.81 -13.24 14.63
CA ILE A 92 9.52 -13.52 13.98
C ILE A 92 9.39 -12.85 12.61
N ALA A 93 10.20 -11.83 12.34
CA ALA A 93 10.20 -11.09 11.08
C ALA A 93 11.50 -10.32 10.85
N SER A 94 11.74 -9.93 9.58
CA SER A 94 12.74 -8.93 9.20
C SER A 94 12.13 -7.90 8.24
N LEU A 95 12.60 -6.65 8.30
CA LEU A 95 12.10 -5.54 7.48
C LEU A 95 12.83 -5.41 6.14
N GLY A 96 13.52 -6.47 5.70
CA GLY A 96 14.35 -6.48 4.49
C GLY A 96 15.69 -5.77 4.66
N ASN A 97 16.47 -5.73 3.57
CA ASN A 97 17.84 -5.22 3.57
C ASN A 97 17.90 -3.75 3.10
N ALA A 98 18.61 -2.92 3.85
CA ALA A 98 18.99 -1.59 3.46
C ALA A 98 20.46 -1.57 3.00
N TYR A 99 20.71 -1.15 1.76
CA TYR A 99 22.03 -1.14 1.14
C TYR A 99 22.63 0.26 1.09
N LYS A 100 23.94 0.41 1.37
CA LYS A 100 24.62 1.70 1.23
C LYS A 100 24.48 2.24 -0.19
N ARG A 101 24.18 3.53 -0.32
CA ARG A 101 24.32 4.30 -1.55
C ARG A 101 25.24 5.47 -1.28
N ASP A 102 26.18 5.73 -2.19
CA ASP A 102 27.12 6.84 -2.06
C ASP A 102 27.85 6.82 -0.68
N LYS A 103 28.23 5.60 -0.23
CA LYS A 103 28.88 5.27 1.06
C LYS A 103 28.04 5.49 2.33
N GLN A 104 26.75 5.80 2.22
CA GLN A 104 25.86 5.99 3.37
C GLN A 104 24.66 5.02 3.32
N TYR A 105 24.23 4.52 4.47
CA TYR A 105 22.97 3.78 4.53
C TYR A 105 21.79 4.70 4.22
N PRO A 106 20.72 4.19 3.59
CA PRO A 106 19.51 4.95 3.38
C PRO A 106 18.98 5.43 4.73
N GLN A 107 18.61 6.70 4.80
CA GLN A 107 17.98 7.29 5.97
C GLN A 107 16.51 6.85 6.01
N PHE A 108 16.24 5.76 6.71
CA PHE A 108 14.88 5.35 7.08
C PHE A 108 14.69 5.55 8.58
N SER A 109 13.47 5.88 8.99
CA SER A 109 13.09 5.90 10.41
C SER A 109 12.08 4.79 10.66
N ILE A 110 12.14 4.22 11.86
CA ILE A 110 11.17 3.28 12.36
C ILE A 110 10.57 3.92 13.61
N GLU A 111 9.26 4.11 13.60
CA GLU A 111 8.50 4.56 14.75
C GLU A 111 7.64 3.42 15.26
N HIS A 112 7.75 3.18 16.57
CA HIS A 112 7.06 2.11 17.28
C HIS A 112 6.73 2.58 18.70
N LYS A 113 5.80 1.87 19.34
CA LYS A 113 5.54 2.00 20.77
C LYS A 113 5.37 0.63 21.41
N SER A 114 5.73 0.53 22.68
CA SER A 114 5.55 -0.70 23.46
C SER A 114 4.07 -1.02 23.68
N ASP A 115 3.18 -0.03 23.64
CA ASP A 115 1.75 -0.18 23.86
C ASP A 115 0.93 -0.33 22.57
N SER A 116 1.58 -0.49 21.41
CA SER A 116 0.91 -0.55 20.12
C SER A 116 1.47 -1.61 19.17
N ASN A 117 0.56 -2.32 18.50
CA ASN A 117 0.85 -3.25 17.41
C ASN A 117 1.23 -2.57 16.09
N LEU A 118 1.09 -1.23 15.97
CA LEU A 118 1.47 -0.45 14.79
C LEU A 118 2.98 -0.17 14.74
N LEU A 119 3.55 -0.34 13.55
CA LEU A 119 4.91 0.04 13.16
C LEU A 119 4.86 0.97 11.95
N ILE A 120 5.54 2.11 12.02
CA ILE A 120 5.59 3.09 10.92
C ILE A 120 7.03 3.19 10.43
N ILE A 121 7.23 3.01 9.13
CA ILE A 121 8.54 3.12 8.50
C ILE A 121 8.51 4.29 7.52
N SER A 122 9.36 5.28 7.76
CA SER A 122 9.54 6.41 6.84
C SER A 122 10.76 6.19 5.96
N ASN A 123 10.62 6.50 4.68
CA ASN A 123 11.56 6.23 3.60
C ASN A 123 12.01 4.75 3.55
N PRO A 124 11.08 3.77 3.62
CA PRO A 124 11.43 2.36 3.51
C PRO A 124 12.24 2.17 2.23
N ASN A 125 13.40 1.52 2.33
CA ASN A 125 14.27 1.30 1.18
C ASN A 125 13.46 0.57 0.08
N PRO A 126 13.30 1.14 -1.12
CA PRO A 126 12.34 0.63 -2.10
C PRO A 126 12.76 -0.67 -2.82
N TYR A 127 13.71 -1.45 -2.31
CA TYR A 127 14.32 -2.54 -3.07
C TYR A 127 14.46 -3.88 -2.33
N PRO A 128 13.78 -4.93 -2.82
CA PRO A 128 14.27 -6.30 -2.79
C PRO A 128 14.81 -6.69 -4.18
N ALA A 129 15.82 -5.98 -4.71
CA ALA A 129 16.69 -6.44 -5.81
C ALA A 129 17.73 -5.35 -6.13
N PRO A 130 18.99 -5.68 -6.45
CA PRO A 130 19.89 -4.71 -7.07
C PRO A 130 19.28 -4.23 -8.40
N PRO A 131 19.25 -2.91 -8.70
CA PRO A 131 18.85 -2.47 -10.02
C PRO A 131 19.85 -3.01 -11.05
N PRO A 132 19.41 -3.40 -12.27
CA PRO A 132 20.35 -3.61 -13.36
C PRO A 132 21.20 -2.34 -13.54
N PRO A 133 22.46 -2.46 -13.97
CA PRO A 133 23.29 -1.29 -14.23
C PRO A 133 22.57 -0.44 -15.28
N TYR A 134 22.72 0.88 -15.18
CA TYR A 134 22.16 1.92 -16.07
C TYR A 134 20.79 2.51 -15.67
N SER A 135 20.85 3.52 -14.81
CA SER A 135 20.03 4.73 -14.98
C SER A 135 20.80 5.93 -14.44
N LYS A 136 21.25 6.81 -15.35
CA LYS A 136 22.14 7.95 -15.07
C LYS A 136 21.43 9.26 -14.76
N ASN A 137 20.10 9.29 -14.64
CA ASN A 137 19.38 10.55 -14.40
C ASN A 137 18.76 10.55 -13.00
N LYS A 138 19.52 11.01 -12.00
CA LYS A 138 19.04 11.30 -10.64
C LYS A 138 18.51 12.74 -10.58
N GLU A 139 17.25 12.96 -10.91
CA GLU A 139 16.53 14.10 -10.32
C GLU A 139 16.19 13.74 -8.87
N LYS A 140 16.67 14.57 -7.95
CA LYS A 140 16.64 14.36 -6.50
C LYS A 140 15.27 14.79 -5.96
N ILE A 141 14.23 14.02 -6.23
CA ILE A 141 12.92 14.23 -5.60
C ILE A 141 12.93 13.50 -4.26
N GLN A 142 12.93 14.26 -3.15
CA GLN A 142 12.72 13.73 -1.80
C GLN A 142 11.23 13.38 -1.63
N SER A 143 10.80 12.23 -2.14
CA SER A 143 9.50 11.66 -1.75
C SER A 143 9.63 11.04 -0.36
N VAL A 144 8.93 11.60 0.62
CA VAL A 144 8.74 10.93 1.91
C VAL A 144 7.76 9.79 1.67
N THR A 145 8.27 8.57 1.78
CA THR A 145 7.47 7.35 1.64
C THR A 145 7.13 6.84 3.05
N LEU A 146 5.87 6.52 3.35
CA LEU A 146 5.49 5.85 4.61
C LEU A 146 4.98 4.44 4.32
N ALA A 147 5.51 3.45 5.02
CA ALA A 147 4.94 2.11 5.09
C ALA A 147 4.44 1.83 6.51
N TYR A 148 3.21 1.35 6.59
CA TYR A 148 2.57 0.97 7.85
C TYR A 148 2.54 -0.55 7.93
N TRP A 149 2.95 -1.09 9.07
CA TRP A 149 2.91 -2.52 9.37
C TRP A 149 2.25 -2.74 10.72
N MET A 150 1.75 -3.94 10.95
CA MET A 150 1.32 -4.35 12.29
C MET A 150 1.74 -5.77 12.61
N ILE A 151 1.90 -6.08 13.89
CA ILE A 151 1.91 -7.47 14.32
C ILE A 151 0.48 -7.93 14.61
N ASN A 152 0.13 -9.10 14.07
CA ASN A 152 -1.07 -9.82 14.44
C ASN A 152 -0.72 -11.30 14.62
N GLN A 153 -0.99 -11.86 15.80
CA GLN A 153 -0.72 -13.27 16.12
C GLN A 153 0.72 -13.70 15.78
N GLY A 154 1.70 -12.88 16.16
CA GLY A 154 3.13 -13.17 15.93
C GLY A 154 3.60 -13.04 14.49
N LYS A 155 2.77 -12.52 13.58
CA LYS A 155 3.13 -12.28 12.17
C LYS A 155 3.11 -10.79 11.87
N LEU A 156 4.15 -10.33 11.16
CA LEU A 156 4.21 -8.96 10.65
C LEU A 156 3.38 -8.86 9.36
N LEU A 157 2.37 -8.00 9.38
CA LEU A 157 1.44 -7.75 8.28
C LEU A 157 1.62 -6.33 7.76
N ARG A 158 1.70 -6.16 6.44
CA ARG A 158 1.77 -4.84 5.81
C ARG A 158 0.37 -4.25 5.72
N LEU A 159 0.17 -3.07 6.28
CA LEU A 159 -1.11 -2.36 6.25
C LEU A 159 -1.27 -1.50 5.00
N ASN A 160 -0.31 -0.61 4.71
CA ASN A 160 -0.39 0.34 3.58
C ASN A 160 0.99 0.92 3.20
N TYR A 161 1.08 1.54 2.02
CA TYR A 161 2.25 2.28 1.52
C TYR A 161 1.80 3.61 0.89
N TYR A 162 2.40 4.73 1.28
CA TYR A 162 2.04 6.06 0.80
C TYR A 162 3.28 6.82 0.32
N ASP A 163 3.20 7.44 -0.85
CA ASP A 163 4.16 8.45 -1.34
C ASP A 163 3.46 9.82 -1.30
N PHE A 164 3.87 10.70 -0.37
CA PHE A 164 3.10 11.89 -0.01
C PHE A 164 3.08 12.99 -1.08
N HIS A 165 4.15 13.16 -1.87
CA HIS A 165 4.22 14.27 -2.82
C HIS A 165 3.36 14.07 -4.07
N GLN A 166 3.02 12.83 -4.41
CA GLN A 166 2.13 12.54 -5.53
C GLN A 166 0.65 12.52 -5.12
N ILE A 167 0.27 12.47 -3.85
CA ILE A 167 -1.14 12.23 -3.49
C ILE A 167 -2.02 13.49 -3.64
N GLU A 168 -1.52 14.67 -3.31
CA GLU A 168 -2.37 15.88 -3.25
C GLU A 168 -2.75 16.45 -4.62
N GLN A 169 -1.81 16.56 -5.56
CA GLN A 169 -2.11 17.03 -6.92
C GLN A 169 -3.03 16.06 -7.69
N ASN A 170 -2.92 14.77 -7.39
CA ASN A 170 -3.58 13.69 -8.12
C ASN A 170 -4.97 13.34 -7.60
N LYS A 171 -5.25 13.66 -6.33
CA LYS A 171 -6.58 13.59 -5.75
C LYS A 171 -7.53 14.62 -6.37
N ALA A 172 -7.04 15.84 -6.65
CA ALA A 172 -7.82 16.89 -7.30
C ALA A 172 -8.28 16.49 -8.71
N ASP A 173 -7.40 15.88 -9.50
CA ASP A 173 -7.71 15.39 -10.85
C ASP A 173 -8.68 14.21 -10.84
N PHE A 174 -8.66 13.32 -9.84
CA PHE A 174 -9.63 12.21 -9.76
C PHE A 174 -11.01 12.70 -9.34
N ASP A 175 -11.08 13.45 -8.24
CA ASP A 175 -12.33 13.94 -7.67
C ASP A 175 -13.06 14.91 -8.62
N GLN A 176 -12.35 15.53 -9.58
CA GLN A 176 -12.94 16.35 -10.65
C GLN A 176 -13.83 15.54 -11.60
N TYR A 177 -13.40 14.32 -11.98
CA TYR A 177 -14.11 13.53 -12.99
C TYR A 177 -14.92 12.39 -12.39
N CYS A 178 -14.61 11.98 -11.15
CA CYS A 178 -15.09 10.75 -10.55
C CYS A 178 -15.83 10.98 -9.24
N LYS A 179 -17.00 10.35 -9.11
CA LYS A 179 -17.82 10.35 -7.90
C LYS A 179 -17.90 8.95 -7.33
N GLU A 180 -17.55 8.80 -6.06
CA GLU A 180 -17.81 7.56 -5.30
C GLU A 180 -19.32 7.43 -5.04
N LEU A 181 -19.93 6.35 -5.53
CA LEU A 181 -21.37 6.12 -5.51
C LEU A 181 -21.87 5.61 -4.15
N ASN A 182 -20.98 5.00 -3.37
CA ASN A 182 -21.30 4.39 -2.08
C ASN A 182 -20.57 5.06 -0.90
N LYS A 183 -20.05 6.28 -1.09
CA LYS A 183 -19.30 7.05 -0.08
C LYS A 183 -20.02 7.16 1.27
N ASP A 184 -21.33 7.38 1.23
CA ASP A 184 -22.17 7.60 2.42
C ASP A 184 -22.79 6.30 2.97
N LYS A 185 -22.45 5.15 2.38
CA LYS A 185 -22.96 3.84 2.83
C LYS A 185 -21.90 3.15 3.71
N PRO A 186 -22.31 2.32 4.68
CA PRO A 186 -21.38 1.47 5.41
C PRO A 186 -20.56 0.63 4.43
N PHE A 187 -19.25 0.58 4.66
CA PHE A 187 -18.35 -0.17 3.78
C PHE A 187 -18.66 -1.67 3.85
N ARG A 188 -19.09 -2.27 2.73
CA ARG A 188 -19.46 -3.69 2.62
C ARG A 188 -18.41 -4.54 1.90
N GLY A 189 -17.14 -4.14 1.97
CA GLY A 189 -16.09 -4.80 1.20
C GLY A 189 -16.02 -4.36 -0.25
N THR A 190 -16.72 -3.30 -0.67
CA THR A 190 -16.63 -2.78 -2.05
C THR A 190 -16.67 -1.26 -2.10
N SER A 191 -15.98 -0.66 -3.07
CA SER A 191 -16.16 0.76 -3.46
C SER A 191 -16.52 0.86 -4.93
N ASP A 192 -17.49 1.72 -5.21
CA ASP A 192 -18.01 1.96 -6.55
C ASP A 192 -17.76 3.42 -6.95
N PHE A 193 -17.19 3.63 -8.13
CA PHE A 193 -16.93 4.96 -8.69
C PHE A 193 -17.58 5.11 -10.06
N LEU A 194 -18.09 6.31 -10.32
CA LEU A 194 -18.56 6.74 -11.63
C LEU A 194 -17.75 7.94 -12.10
N CYS A 195 -16.99 7.77 -13.17
CA CYS A 195 -16.21 8.83 -13.80
C CYS A 195 -16.79 9.25 -15.14
N ILE A 196 -16.78 10.55 -15.44
CA ILE A 196 -17.28 11.11 -16.70
C ILE A 196 -16.17 11.95 -17.35
N TYR A 197 -15.74 11.58 -18.56
CA TYR A 197 -14.69 12.27 -19.31
C TYR A 197 -15.24 12.78 -20.65
N PRO A 198 -15.44 14.11 -20.81
CA PRO A 198 -15.90 14.69 -22.06
C PRO A 198 -14.76 14.82 -23.08
N ASN A 199 -15.10 14.65 -24.36
CA ASN A 199 -14.22 14.79 -25.51
C ASN A 199 -12.97 13.89 -25.44
N LYS A 200 -13.15 12.65 -24.98
CA LYS A 200 -12.08 11.64 -24.88
C LYS A 200 -12.46 10.37 -25.61
N THR A 201 -11.46 9.62 -26.06
CA THR A 201 -11.63 8.27 -26.59
C THR A 201 -11.33 7.23 -25.51
N ILE A 202 -11.82 5.99 -25.70
CA ILE A 202 -11.45 4.85 -24.83
C ILE A 202 -9.93 4.65 -24.79
N LYS A 203 -9.23 4.92 -25.90
CA LYS A 203 -7.76 4.84 -25.96
C LYS A 203 -7.11 5.90 -25.06
N ASP A 204 -7.61 7.13 -25.07
CA ASP A 204 -7.09 8.21 -24.21
C ASP A 204 -7.26 7.87 -22.73
N ILE A 205 -8.43 7.33 -22.37
CA ILE A 205 -8.70 6.90 -20.99
C ILE A 205 -7.80 5.73 -20.59
N HIS A 206 -7.60 4.76 -21.48
CA HIS A 206 -6.66 3.66 -21.22
C HIS A 206 -5.22 4.16 -21.02
N GLU A 207 -4.73 5.06 -21.88
CA GLU A 207 -3.40 5.64 -21.72
C GLU A 207 -3.27 6.52 -20.47
N LYS A 208 -4.36 7.19 -20.04
CA LYS A 208 -4.42 7.88 -18.75
C LYS A 208 -4.33 6.89 -17.58
N LEU A 209 -5.12 5.82 -17.60
CA LEU A 209 -5.09 4.76 -16.59
C LEU A 209 -3.72 4.08 -16.51
N LYS A 210 -3.03 3.87 -17.63
CA LYS A 210 -1.66 3.32 -17.67
C LYS A 210 -0.64 4.17 -16.92
N LYS A 211 -0.77 5.49 -16.93
CA LYS A 211 0.19 6.37 -16.27
C LYS A 211 0.10 6.30 -14.75
N HIS A 212 -1.02 5.83 -14.23
CA HIS A 212 -1.30 5.70 -12.81
C HIS A 212 -0.37 4.70 -12.11
N SER A 213 0.42 5.14 -11.11
CA SER A 213 1.48 4.31 -10.49
C SER A 213 0.99 2.95 -9.93
N SER A 214 -0.17 2.90 -9.28
CA SER A 214 -0.71 1.65 -8.71
C SER A 214 -1.17 0.62 -9.75
N ILE A 215 -1.51 1.01 -10.98
CA ILE A 215 -2.00 0.09 -12.02
C ILE A 215 -1.17 0.08 -13.30
N ARG A 216 -0.15 0.94 -13.40
CA ARG A 216 0.78 1.07 -14.52
C ARG A 216 1.39 -0.27 -14.92
N HIS A 217 1.71 -1.10 -13.93
CA HIS A 217 2.31 -2.40 -14.17
C HIS A 217 1.33 -3.40 -14.79
N PHE A 218 0.04 -3.32 -14.46
CA PHE A 218 -0.99 -4.20 -15.00
C PHE A 218 -1.41 -3.79 -16.42
N LEU A 219 -1.43 -2.50 -16.70
CA LEU A 219 -1.92 -1.97 -17.98
C LEU A 219 -0.84 -1.80 -19.07
N LYS A 220 0.34 -2.40 -18.93
CA LYS A 220 1.41 -2.29 -19.95
C LYS A 220 1.00 -2.84 -21.32
N TYR A 221 -0.01 -3.70 -21.37
CA TYR A 221 -0.43 -4.39 -22.57
C TYR A 221 -1.36 -3.53 -23.44
N PRO A 222 -1.25 -3.66 -24.78
CA PRO A 222 -2.12 -2.92 -25.67
C PRO A 222 -3.56 -3.43 -25.58
N LEU A 223 -4.52 -2.53 -25.81
CA LEU A 223 -5.93 -2.88 -25.96
C LEU A 223 -6.10 -3.97 -27.03
N PRO A 224 -6.99 -4.95 -26.82
CA PRO A 224 -7.30 -5.93 -27.86
C PRO A 224 -7.94 -5.26 -29.08
N LYS A 225 -7.86 -5.94 -30.23
CA LYS A 225 -8.67 -5.58 -31.40
C LYS A 225 -10.16 -5.73 -31.05
N ILE A 226 -11.01 -4.90 -31.67
CA ILE A 226 -12.46 -4.93 -31.48
C ILE A 226 -12.99 -6.35 -31.74
N GLY A 227 -13.91 -6.82 -30.88
CA GLY A 227 -14.48 -8.17 -30.95
C GLY A 227 -13.55 -9.29 -30.46
N LYS A 228 -12.41 -8.97 -29.84
CA LYS A 228 -11.51 -9.95 -29.24
C LYS A 228 -11.30 -9.71 -27.76
N THR A 229 -11.33 -10.79 -26.99
CA THR A 229 -10.91 -10.81 -25.58
C THR A 229 -9.43 -11.14 -25.50
N ARG A 230 -8.71 -10.50 -24.58
CA ARG A 230 -7.32 -10.84 -24.26
C ARG A 230 -7.13 -10.92 -22.77
N SER A 231 -6.60 -12.04 -22.30
CA SER A 231 -6.25 -12.25 -20.91
C SER A 231 -4.75 -12.49 -20.80
N TYR A 232 -4.14 -11.90 -19.79
CA TYR A 232 -2.75 -12.05 -19.43
C TYR A 232 -2.70 -12.50 -17.98
N VAL A 233 -2.08 -13.66 -17.76
CA VAL A 233 -1.85 -14.21 -16.42
C VAL A 233 -0.37 -14.06 -16.11
N PHE A 234 -0.07 -13.52 -14.94
CA PHE A 234 1.28 -13.38 -14.44
C PHE A 234 1.44 -14.35 -13.28
N LYS A 235 2.43 -15.24 -13.43
CA LYS A 235 2.94 -16.00 -12.30
C LYS A 235 3.99 -15.15 -11.62
N ASN A 236 3.67 -14.67 -10.42
CA ASN A 236 4.66 -14.11 -9.50
C ASN A 236 4.78 -15.05 -8.30
N ASP A 237 5.94 -15.06 -7.65
CA ASP A 237 6.26 -15.91 -6.50
C ASP A 237 5.33 -15.63 -5.29
N GLY A 238 4.08 -16.11 -5.34
CA GLY A 238 3.13 -16.11 -4.23
C GLY A 238 1.74 -15.51 -4.52
N ASP A 239 1.57 -14.73 -5.60
CA ASP A 239 0.29 -14.10 -5.94
C ASP A 239 -0.04 -14.37 -7.42
N ASP A 240 -1.09 -15.15 -7.69
CA ASP A 240 -1.62 -15.19 -9.06
C ASP A 240 -2.23 -13.83 -9.37
N LEU A 241 -1.68 -13.21 -10.40
CA LEU A 241 -2.08 -11.90 -10.88
C LEU A 241 -2.63 -12.07 -12.29
N GLY A 242 -3.78 -11.44 -12.56
CA GLY A 242 -4.41 -11.53 -13.87
C GLY A 242 -4.93 -10.19 -14.33
N ILE A 243 -4.77 -9.91 -15.62
CA ILE A 243 -5.51 -8.84 -16.29
C ILE A 243 -6.25 -9.39 -17.51
N SER A 244 -7.52 -9.04 -17.62
CA SER A 244 -8.36 -9.38 -18.75
C SER A 244 -8.98 -8.13 -19.36
N TYR A 245 -8.93 -8.06 -20.68
CA TYR A 245 -9.58 -7.05 -21.50
C TYR A 245 -10.68 -7.71 -22.32
N GLU A 246 -11.89 -7.18 -22.25
CA GLU A 246 -13.07 -7.70 -22.93
C GLU A 246 -13.80 -6.56 -23.63
N TRP A 247 -13.84 -6.58 -24.97
CA TRP A 247 -14.68 -5.66 -25.75
C TRP A 247 -16.08 -6.27 -25.89
N PHE A 248 -17.09 -5.61 -25.35
CA PHE A 248 -18.49 -6.00 -25.60
C PHE A 248 -19.01 -5.41 -26.91
N PHE A 249 -18.67 -4.15 -27.18
CA PHE A 249 -19.07 -3.39 -28.38
C PHE A 249 -17.97 -2.40 -28.76
N HIS A 250 -18.07 -1.76 -29.93
CA HIS A 250 -17.11 -0.74 -30.39
C HIS A 250 -16.85 0.39 -29.37
N ASN A 251 -17.82 0.61 -28.49
CA ASN A 251 -17.84 1.66 -27.49
C ASN A 251 -17.86 1.13 -26.05
N ASN A 252 -17.66 -0.17 -25.81
CA ASN A 252 -17.69 -0.73 -24.46
C ASN A 252 -16.54 -1.69 -24.21
N LEU A 253 -15.62 -1.29 -23.32
CA LEU A 253 -14.44 -2.03 -22.91
C LEU A 253 -14.51 -2.33 -21.41
N LYS A 254 -14.33 -3.59 -21.05
CA LYS A 254 -14.14 -4.01 -19.67
C LYS A 254 -12.71 -4.44 -19.43
N ILE A 255 -12.15 -3.95 -18.32
CA ILE A 255 -10.82 -4.31 -17.83
C ILE A 255 -11.01 -4.92 -16.45
N ILE A 256 -10.56 -6.16 -16.27
CA ILE A 256 -10.61 -6.88 -15.00
C ILE A 256 -9.18 -7.06 -14.53
N ILE A 257 -8.86 -6.57 -13.35
CA ILE A 257 -7.58 -6.79 -12.68
C ILE A 257 -7.88 -7.68 -11.47
N ASN A 258 -7.34 -8.89 -11.47
CA ASN A 258 -7.45 -9.85 -10.37
C ASN A 258 -6.11 -9.93 -9.64
N GLN A 259 -6.14 -9.81 -8.33
CA GLN A 259 -4.99 -9.98 -7.45
C GLN A 259 -5.42 -10.89 -6.30
N LEU A 260 -4.92 -12.14 -6.24
CA LEU A 260 -5.42 -13.10 -5.26
C LEU A 260 -5.30 -12.61 -3.79
N SER A 261 -4.25 -11.87 -3.47
CA SER A 261 -4.03 -11.32 -2.13
C SER A 261 -4.77 -10.00 -1.84
N VAL A 262 -5.21 -9.27 -2.87
CA VAL A 262 -5.70 -7.88 -2.76
C VAL A 262 -7.14 -7.70 -3.28
N GLY A 263 -7.72 -8.76 -3.87
CA GLY A 263 -9.06 -8.77 -4.43
C GLY A 263 -9.10 -8.36 -5.91
N LYS A 264 -10.29 -7.93 -6.34
CA LYS A 264 -10.58 -7.65 -7.75
C LYS A 264 -10.95 -6.20 -7.98
N THR A 265 -10.45 -5.62 -9.08
CA THR A 265 -10.88 -4.32 -9.58
C THR A 265 -11.41 -4.46 -11.00
N ILE A 266 -12.59 -3.92 -11.27
CA ILE A 266 -13.26 -3.98 -12.57
C ILE A 266 -13.49 -2.54 -13.06
N TYR A 267 -13.02 -2.25 -14.26
CA TYR A 267 -13.29 -1.00 -14.96
C TYR A 267 -14.22 -1.32 -16.13
N ASN A 268 -15.44 -0.76 -16.13
CA ASN A 268 -16.32 -0.77 -17.30
C ASN A 268 -16.27 0.60 -17.94
N ILE A 269 -15.65 0.68 -19.12
CA ILE A 269 -15.45 1.91 -19.88
C ILE A 269 -16.45 1.90 -21.04
N THR A 270 -17.41 2.82 -21.02
CA THR A 270 -18.42 2.96 -22.06
C THR A 270 -18.33 4.34 -22.71
N GLN A 271 -18.36 4.40 -24.03
CA GLN A 271 -18.42 5.62 -24.81
C GLN A 271 -19.85 5.84 -25.32
N ASN A 272 -20.41 7.00 -25.02
CA ASN A 272 -21.66 7.47 -25.58
C ASN A 272 -21.47 8.88 -26.14
N ASN A 273 -21.52 9.00 -27.47
CA ASN A 273 -21.12 10.21 -28.19
C ASN A 273 -19.70 10.65 -27.78
N ASP A 274 -19.56 11.89 -27.33
CA ASP A 274 -18.28 12.47 -26.89
C ASP A 274 -18.00 12.26 -25.40
N ILE A 275 -18.82 11.47 -24.71
CA ILE A 275 -18.70 11.23 -23.28
C ILE A 275 -18.22 9.80 -23.02
N ILE A 276 -17.09 9.66 -22.33
CA ILE A 276 -16.66 8.38 -21.78
C ILE A 276 -17.10 8.27 -20.33
N THR A 277 -17.82 7.21 -20.01
CA THR A 277 -18.17 6.82 -18.65
C THR A 277 -17.27 5.68 -18.21
N VAL A 278 -16.61 5.81 -17.05
CA VAL A 278 -15.86 4.72 -16.42
C VAL A 278 -16.54 4.36 -15.12
N GLN A 279 -17.08 3.15 -15.03
CA GLN A 279 -17.54 2.57 -13.78
C GLN A 279 -16.41 1.74 -13.20
N ILE A 280 -16.08 1.97 -11.93
CA ILE A 280 -15.01 1.26 -11.26
C ILE A 280 -15.57 0.56 -10.04
N HIS A 281 -15.40 -0.76 -9.97
CA HIS A 281 -15.78 -1.59 -8.85
C HIS A 281 -14.53 -2.22 -8.23
N THR A 282 -14.28 -2.00 -6.95
CA THR A 282 -13.15 -2.59 -6.21
C THR A 282 -13.67 -3.37 -5.02
N GLU A 283 -13.18 -4.58 -4.80
CA GLU A 283 -13.54 -5.46 -3.68
C GLU A 283 -12.76 -5.17 -2.37
N GLN A 284 -12.02 -4.06 -2.26
CA GLN A 284 -11.41 -3.61 -0.99
C GLN A 284 -11.25 -2.08 -0.85
N LYS A 285 -11.25 -1.60 0.41
CA LYS A 285 -11.24 -0.17 0.80
C LYS A 285 -9.91 0.55 0.59
N HIS A 286 -8.80 -0.17 0.46
CA HIS A 286 -7.46 0.42 0.60
C HIS A 286 -6.80 0.83 -0.71
N ASN A 287 -7.35 0.42 -1.85
CA ASN A 287 -7.04 1.07 -3.11
C ASN A 287 -8.03 2.21 -3.33
N LYS A 288 -7.86 3.32 -2.61
CA LYS A 288 -8.23 4.59 -3.25
C LYS A 288 -7.44 4.61 -4.54
N ILE A 289 -8.15 4.49 -5.66
CA ILE A 289 -7.54 4.58 -6.97
C ILE A 289 -7.11 6.05 -7.08
N ASN A 290 -5.88 6.32 -6.67
CA ASN A 290 -5.32 7.66 -6.60
C ASN A 290 -4.77 8.01 -7.98
N PHE A 291 -5.51 8.70 -8.84
CA PHE A 291 -5.10 8.90 -10.23
C PHE A 291 -3.85 9.76 -10.37
N TYR A 292 -2.69 9.11 -10.36
CA TYR A 292 -1.40 9.78 -10.51
C TYR A 292 -1.18 10.25 -11.96
N LYS A 293 -0.85 11.54 -12.14
CA LYS A 293 -0.52 12.17 -13.42
C LYS A 293 0.76 11.63 -14.05
#